data_AF-A0A1Y0FU32-F1
#
_entry.id   AF-A0A1Y0FU32-F1
#
_cell.length_a   1.000
_cell.length_b   1.000
_cell.length_c   1.000
_cell.angle_alpha   90.00
_cell.angle_beta   90.00
_cell.angle_gamma   90.00
#
_symmetry.space_group_name_H-M   'P 1'
#
loop_
_entity.id
_entity.type
_entity.pdbx_description
1 polymer ?
#
loop_
_entity_poly.entity_id
_entity_poly.type
_entity_poly.pdbx_seq_one_letter_code
_entity_poly.pdbx_strand_id
1 'polypeptide(L)'
;MPAILAPLEGFLAQTQSLLALAQADNWETFETQMAERQASLPALGESQFLIAITQAGLVDEAKSLIQAIQSIDQQIVAVAENSKAKISEQLRQSIKATKAVVAYKGL
;
A
#
# COMPACT_ATOMS: atom_id res chain seq x y z
N MET A 1 19.59 -15.61 -9.63
CA MET A 1 20.07 -14.69 -8.58
C MET A 1 20.10 -15.45 -7.26
N PRO A 2 21.01 -15.14 -6.31
CA PRO A 2 21.06 -15.89 -5.05
C PRO A 2 19.71 -15.79 -4.35
N ALA A 3 19.17 -16.93 -3.91
CA ALA A 3 17.87 -17.03 -3.21
C ALA A 3 17.79 -16.19 -1.91
N ILE A 4 18.89 -15.52 -1.54
CA ILE A 4 19.04 -14.68 -0.35
C ILE A 4 18.18 -13.43 -0.43
N LEU A 5 17.96 -12.81 -1.60
CA LEU A 5 17.10 -11.61 -1.69
C LEU A 5 15.63 -11.92 -1.96
N ALA A 6 15.28 -13.18 -2.22
CA ALA A 6 13.92 -13.60 -2.56
C ALA A 6 12.85 -13.13 -1.54
N PRO A 7 13.12 -13.09 -0.22
CA PRO A 7 12.17 -12.53 0.74
C PRO A 7 11.88 -11.03 0.51
N LEU A 8 12.90 -10.22 0.20
CA LEU A 8 12.73 -8.79 -0.10
C LEU A 8 12.03 -8.57 -1.44
N GLU A 9 12.35 -9.37 -2.45
CA GLU A 9 11.68 -9.34 -3.75
C GLU A 9 10.19 -9.71 -3.63
N GLY A 10 9.88 -10.75 -2.86
CA GLY A 10 8.50 -11.15 -2.56
C GLY A 10 7.74 -10.06 -1.81
N PHE A 11 8.38 -9.43 -0.82
CA PHE A 11 7.78 -8.32 -0.08
C PHE A 11 7.52 -7.09 -0.97
N LEU A 12 8.45 -6.79 -1.89
CA LEU A 12 8.27 -5.74 -2.88
C LEU A 12 7.08 -6.05 -3.80
N ALA A 13 6.96 -7.27 -4.32
CA ALA A 13 5.84 -7.67 -5.17
C ALA A 13 4.49 -7.55 -4.45
N GLN A 14 4.41 -7.95 -3.17
CA GLN A 14 3.22 -7.75 -2.34
C GLN A 14 2.89 -6.26 -2.18
N THR A 15 3.91 -5.43 -1.94
CA THR A 15 3.74 -3.97 -1.79
C THR A 15 3.23 -3.34 -3.09
N GLN A 16 3.70 -3.81 -4.25
CA GLN A 16 3.19 -3.38 -5.57
C GLN A 16 1.74 -3.82 -5.81
N SER A 17 1.38 -5.04 -5.41
CA SER A 17 -0.02 -5.52 -5.46
C SER A 17 -0.94 -4.63 -4.63
N LEU A 18 -0.52 -4.27 -3.42
CA LEU A 18 -1.27 -3.35 -2.55
C LEU A 18 -1.45 -1.96 -3.19
N LEU A 19 -0.42 -1.43 -3.85
CA LEU A 19 -0.55 -0.17 -4.59
C LEU A 19 -1.59 -0.28 -5.70
N ALA A 20 -1.59 -1.38 -6.47
CA ALA A 20 -2.57 -1.60 -7.53
C ALA A 20 -4.00 -1.68 -6.97
N LEU A 21 -4.19 -2.36 -5.84
CA LEU A 21 -5.48 -2.44 -5.15
C LEU A 21 -5.94 -1.08 -4.63
N ALA A 22 -5.04 -0.30 -4.03
CA ALA A 22 -5.34 1.06 -3.56
C ALA A 22 -5.72 1.98 -4.72
N GLN A 23 -5.00 1.92 -5.85
CA GLN A 23 -5.32 2.71 -7.05
C GLN A 23 -6.65 2.30 -7.70
N ALA A 24 -7.05 1.04 -7.55
CA ALA A 24 -8.34 0.53 -8.00
C ALA A 24 -9.49 0.80 -7.02
N ASP A 25 -9.25 1.51 -5.91
CA ASP A 25 -10.21 1.70 -4.80
C ASP A 25 -10.77 0.37 -4.23
N ASN A 26 -10.06 -0.76 -4.40
CA ASN A 26 -10.45 -2.07 -3.88
C ASN A 26 -9.94 -2.27 -2.44
N TRP A 27 -10.53 -1.51 -1.51
CA TRP A 27 -10.11 -1.44 -0.11
C TRP A 27 -10.36 -2.75 0.67
N GLU A 28 -11.40 -3.50 0.32
CA GLU A 28 -11.71 -4.79 0.98
C GLU A 28 -10.63 -5.84 0.72
N THR A 29 -10.21 -5.99 -0.53
CA THR A 29 -9.11 -6.91 -0.89
C THR A 29 -7.76 -6.39 -0.38
N PHE A 30 -7.58 -5.06 -0.38
CA PHE A 30 -6.39 -4.42 0.15
C PHE A 30 -6.15 -4.77 1.63
N GLU A 31 -7.17 -4.67 2.49
CA GLU A 31 -7.02 -4.97 3.92
C GLU A 31 -6.59 -6.43 4.16
N THR A 32 -7.13 -7.36 3.38
CA THR A 32 -6.79 -8.79 3.48
C THR A 32 -5.33 -9.03 3.10
N GLN A 33 -4.88 -8.50 1.95
CA GLN A 33 -3.48 -8.65 1.52
C GLN A 33 -2.50 -7.88 2.42
N MET A 34 -2.94 -6.77 3.02
CA MET A 34 -2.11 -6.00 3.94
C MET A 34 -1.82 -6.81 5.22
N ALA A 35 -2.80 -7.57 5.72
CA ALA A 35 -2.60 -8.45 6.86
C ALA A 35 -1.59 -9.58 6.55
N GLU A 36 -1.69 -10.19 5.37
CA GLU A 36 -0.73 -11.20 4.89
C GLU A 36 0.69 -10.63 4.77
N ARG A 37 0.82 -9.42 4.22
CA ARG A 37 2.10 -8.70 4.14
C ARG A 37 2.67 -8.44 5.53
N GLN A 38 1.86 -7.95 6.47
CA GLN A 38 2.29 -7.65 7.83
C GLN A 38 2.84 -8.89 8.55
N ALA A 39 2.24 -10.06 8.31
CA ALA A 39 2.69 -11.33 8.86
C ALA A 39 4.06 -11.79 8.31
N SER A 40 4.42 -11.36 7.10
CA SER A 40 5.71 -11.70 6.47
C SER A 40 6.88 -10.81 6.93
N LEU A 41 6.59 -9.64 7.52
CA LEU A 41 7.59 -8.65 7.91
C LEU A 41 8.66 -9.15 8.91
N PRO A 42 8.33 -9.95 9.95
CA PRO A 42 9.31 -10.42 10.93
C PRO A 42 10.46 -11.22 10.30
N ALA A 43 10.19 -11.99 9.25
CA ALA A 43 11.20 -12.81 8.57
C ALA A 43 12.31 -11.97 7.91
N LEU A 44 12.00 -10.73 7.51
CA LEU A 44 12.97 -9.79 6.93
C LEU A 44 13.89 -9.14 7.98
N GLY A 45 13.49 -9.20 9.25
CA GLY A 45 14.26 -8.67 10.37
C GLY A 45 15.15 -9.71 11.06
N GLU A 46 15.11 -10.97 10.62
CA GLU A 46 15.89 -12.02 11.26
C GLU A 46 17.40 -11.80 11.09
N SER A 47 18.14 -11.87 12.20
CA SER A 47 19.59 -11.66 12.18
C SER A 47 20.32 -12.57 11.20
N GLN A 48 19.85 -13.81 11.01
CA GLN A 48 20.41 -14.76 10.05
C GLN A 48 20.27 -14.28 8.60
N PHE A 49 19.11 -13.70 8.27
CA PHE A 49 18.85 -13.11 6.95
C PHE A 49 19.76 -11.91 6.68
N LEU A 50 19.88 -11.00 7.66
CA LEU A 50 20.75 -9.82 7.57
C LEU A 50 22.24 -10.20 7.47
N ILE A 51 22.66 -11.21 8.21
CA ILE A 51 24.03 -11.76 8.13
C ILE A 51 24.26 -12.38 6.75
N ALA A 52 23.32 -13.16 6.21
CA ALA A 52 23.44 -13.76 4.89
C ALA A 52 23.57 -12.70 3.77
N ILE A 53 22.79 -11.62 3.82
CA ILE A 53 22.91 -10.49 2.89
C ILE A 53 24.31 -9.86 2.98
N THR A 54 24.78 -9.64 4.21
CA THR A 54 26.08 -8.99 4.45
C THR A 54 27.24 -9.86 3.96
N GLN A 55 27.21 -11.16 4.27
CA GLN A 55 28.23 -12.12 3.83
C GLN A 55 28.26 -12.30 2.31
N ALA A 56 27.10 -12.20 1.65
CA ALA A 56 26.99 -12.27 0.20
C ALA A 56 27.38 -10.96 -0.51
N GLY A 57 27.67 -9.88 0.22
CA GLY A 57 27.97 -8.57 -0.36
C GLY A 57 26.77 -7.90 -1.04
N LEU A 58 25.54 -8.31 -0.71
CA LEU A 58 24.30 -7.85 -1.35
C LEU A 58 23.64 -6.68 -0.61
N VAL A 59 24.39 -5.98 0.25
CA VAL A 59 23.86 -4.93 1.13
C VAL A 59 23.27 -3.77 0.33
N ASP A 60 23.92 -3.36 -0.76
CA ASP A 60 23.45 -2.24 -1.57
C ASP A 60 22.18 -2.59 -2.37
N GLU A 61 22.10 -3.82 -2.87
CA GLU A 61 20.90 -4.31 -3.56
C GLU A 61 19.72 -4.46 -2.59
N ALA A 62 19.96 -5.01 -1.39
CA ALA A 62 18.96 -5.07 -0.34
C ALA A 62 18.46 -3.68 0.07
N LYS A 63 19.36 -2.69 0.22
CA LYS A 63 18.99 -1.30 0.49
C LYS A 63 18.13 -0.71 -0.62
N SER A 64 18.49 -0.95 -1.89
CA SER A 64 17.70 -0.49 -3.04
C SER A 64 16.27 -1.06 -3.01
N LEU A 65 16.12 -2.36 -2.71
CA LEU A 65 14.82 -2.99 -2.57
C LEU A 65 14.00 -2.38 -1.41
N ILE A 66 14.63 -2.17 -0.25
CA ILE A 66 13.98 -1.54 0.92
C ILE A 66 13.53 -0.10 0.59
N GLN A 67 14.35 0.67 -0.12
CA GLN A 67 13.98 2.02 -0.55
C GLN A 67 12.80 2.01 -1.53
N ALA A 68 12.77 1.05 -2.47
CA ALA A 68 11.65 0.90 -3.39
C ALA A 68 10.35 0.56 -2.63
N ILE A 69 10.42 -0.36 -1.66
CA ILE A 69 9.29 -0.71 -0.78
C ILE A 69 8.77 0.54 -0.05
N GLN A 70 9.66 1.30 0.61
CA GLN A 70 9.28 2.51 1.34
C GLN A 70 8.66 3.58 0.44
N SER A 71 9.17 3.74 -0.78
CA SER A 71 8.59 4.67 -1.76
C SER A 71 7.18 4.27 -2.17
N ILE A 72 6.92 2.97 -2.36
CA ILE A 72 5.58 2.48 -2.71
C ILE A 72 4.63 2.63 -1.52
N ASP A 73 5.07 2.35 -0.29
CA ASP A 73 4.26 2.58 0.91
C ASP A 73 3.81 4.06 1.02
N GLN A 74 4.71 5.00 0.73
CA GLN A 74 4.36 6.43 0.66
C GLN A 74 3.31 6.73 -0.41
N GLN A 75 3.41 6.08 -1.58
CA GLN A 75 2.41 6.22 -2.64
C GLN A 75 1.05 5.66 -2.21
N ILE A 76 1.02 4.51 -1.54
CA ILE A 76 -0.21 3.92 -1.00
C ILE A 76 -0.90 4.89 -0.03
N VAL A 77 -0.13 5.51 0.88
CA VAL A 77 -0.65 6.52 1.81
C VAL A 77 -1.26 7.71 1.05
N ALA A 78 -0.55 8.24 0.06
CA ALA A 78 -1.05 9.35 -0.75
C ALA A 78 -2.33 8.99 -1.52
N VAL A 79 -2.44 7.77 -2.05
CA VAL A 79 -3.65 7.27 -2.71
C VAL A 79 -4.81 7.20 -1.72
N ALA A 80 -4.59 6.65 -0.53
CA ALA A 80 -5.62 6.56 0.51
C ALA A 80 -6.12 7.94 0.96
N GLU A 81 -5.23 8.92 1.14
CA GLU A 81 -5.61 10.30 1.47
C GLU A 81 -6.46 10.95 0.37
N ASN A 82 -6.08 10.73 -0.90
CA ASN A 82 -6.84 11.23 -2.05
C ASN A 82 -8.22 10.58 -2.15
N SER A 83 -8.35 9.27 -1.95
CA SER A 83 -9.64 8.58 -1.95
C SER A 83 -10.55 9.08 -0.82
N LYS A 84 -10.01 9.32 0.37
CA LYS A 84 -10.76 9.95 1.49
C LYS A 84 -11.26 11.36 1.15
N ALA A 85 -10.42 12.18 0.51
CA ALA A 85 -10.81 13.51 0.07
C ALA A 85 -11.92 13.46 -0.99
N LYS A 86 -11.81 12.55 -1.96
CA LYS A 86 -12.82 12.33 -3.02
C LYS A 86 -14.16 11.90 -2.46
N ILE A 87 -14.19 10.93 -1.54
CA ILE A 87 -15.43 10.47 -0.87
C ILE A 87 -16.08 11.62 -0.09
N SER A 88 -15.28 12.42 0.62
CA SER A 88 -15.78 13.57 1.38
C SER A 88 -16.42 14.63 0.47
N GLU A 89 -15.84 14.90 -0.69
CA GLU A 89 -16.39 15.84 -1.66
C GLU A 89 -17.66 15.30 -2.32
N GLN A 90 -17.69 14.02 -2.71
CA GLN A 90 -18.89 13.35 -3.21
C GLN A 90 -20.04 13.41 -2.20
N LEU A 91 -19.76 13.21 -0.91
CA LEU A 91 -20.76 13.32 0.16
C LEU A 91 -21.30 14.75 0.27
N ARG A 92 -20.43 15.77 0.23
CA ARG A 92 -20.87 17.19 0.22
C ARG A 92 -21.76 17.51 -0.97
N GLN A 93 -21.40 17.02 -2.16
CA GLN A 93 -22.19 17.21 -3.38
C GLN A 93 -23.53 16.48 -3.30
N SER A 94 -23.55 15.24 -2.78
CA SER A 94 -24.78 14.48 -2.55
C SER A 94 -25.73 15.18 -1.56
N ILE A 95 -25.20 15.73 -0.46
CA ILE A 95 -25.99 16.52 0.50
C ILE A 95 -26.55 17.79 -0.17
N LYS A 96 -25.75 18.51 -0.97
CA LYS A 96 -26.23 19.69 -1.72
C LYS A 96 -27.32 19.32 -2.73
N ALA A 97 -27.13 18.23 -3.49
CA ALA A 97 -28.10 17.72 -4.44
C ALA A 97 -29.42 17.31 -3.75
N THR A 98 -29.32 16.63 -2.61
CA THR A 98 -30.48 16.23 -1.79
C THR A 98 -31.25 17.46 -1.29
N LYS A 99 -30.56 18.48 -0.78
CA LYS A 99 -31.20 19.76 -0.38
C LYS A 99 -31.89 20.47 -1.55
N ALA A 100 -31.27 20.47 -2.73
CA ALA A 100 -31.86 21.07 -3.92
C ALA A 100 -33.14 20.33 -4.34
N VAL A 101 -33.14 18.99 -4.36
CA VAL A 101 -34.32 18.16 -4.68
C VAL A 101 -35.47 18.42 -3.70
N VAL A 102 -35.18 18.55 -2.41
CA VAL A 102 -36.20 18.88 -1.39
C VAL A 102 -36.77 20.28 -1.62
N ALA A 103 -35.94 21.27 -1.93
CA ALA A 103 -36.40 22.64 -2.20
C ALA A 103 -37.30 22.73 -3.44
N TYR A 104 -36.99 21.98 -4.50
CA TYR A 104 -37.82 21.95 -5.72
C TYR A 104 -39.13 21.16 -5.57
N LYS A 105 -39.20 20.17 -4.68
CA LYS A 105 -40.45 19.43 -4.38
C LYS A 105 -41.38 20.15 -3.40
N GLY A 106 -40.90 21.20 -2.74
CA GLY A 106 -41.67 22.01 -1.80
C GLY A 106 -42.26 23.30 -2.40
N LEU A 107 -42.07 23.54 -3.70
CA LEU A 107 -42.72 24.57 -4.51
C LEU A 107 -43.91 23.96 -5.26
#